data_AF-A0A813KGL4-F1
#
_entry.id   AF-A0A813KGL4-F1
#
_cell.length_a   1.000
_cell.length_b   1.000
_cell.length_c   1.000
_cell.angle_alpha   90.00
_cell.angle_beta   90.00
_cell.angle_gamma   90.00
#
_symmetry.space_group_name_H-M   'P 1'
#
loop_
_entity.id
_entity.type
_entity.pdbx_description
1 polymer ?
#
loop_
_entity_poly.entity_id
_entity_poly.type
_entity_poly.pdbx_seq_one_letter_code
_entity_poly.pdbx_strand_id
1 'polypeptide(L)'
;ASDDEQLQLCKNLGFSRTRMREALTERRHLCESLMSLGLLPRDYEESVGGLPHAHCDRFAFKYGLLRAVFAGGLYPNIVHVVSDQMDLKLVELSGEQVHVHPQSACAGCIPYDWSLL
;
A
#
# COMPACT_ATOMS: atom_id res chain seq x y z
N ALA A 1 18.86 -1.23 13.15
CA ALA A 1 19.60 -0.29 12.29
C ALA A 1 19.92 0.94 13.12
N SER A 2 21.14 1.46 13.03
CA SER A 2 21.49 2.74 13.65
C SER A 2 20.74 3.88 12.95
N ASP A 3 20.58 5.02 13.63
CA ASP A 3 19.95 6.21 13.07
C ASP A 3 20.64 6.69 11.77
N ASP A 4 21.96 6.49 11.69
CA ASP A 4 22.78 6.84 10.52
C ASP A 4 22.54 5.89 9.35
N GLU A 5 22.38 4.58 9.61
CA GLU A 5 22.02 3.60 8.59
C GLU A 5 20.64 3.89 7.98
N GLN A 6 19.67 4.23 8.83
CA GLN A 6 18.33 4.61 8.39
C GLN A 6 18.37 5.89 7.54
N LEU A 7 19.11 6.91 8.00
CA LEU A 7 19.25 8.17 7.26
C LEU A 7 19.91 7.95 5.89
N GLN A 8 20.94 7.11 5.83
CA GLN A 8 21.62 6.79 4.57
C GLN A 8 20.70 6.02 3.61
N LEU A 9 19.91 5.07 4.12
CA LEU A 9 18.93 4.34 3.32
C LEU A 9 17.85 5.28 2.74
N CYS A 10 17.34 6.22 3.54
CA CYS A 10 16.39 7.23 3.09
C CYS A 10 16.94 8.02 1.89
N LYS A 11 18.18 8.50 2.02
CA LYS A 11 18.86 9.28 0.98
C LYS A 11 19.04 8.47 -0.30
N ASN A 12 19.48 7.21 -0.18
CA ASN A 12 19.74 6.35 -1.34
C ASN A 12 18.46 6.01 -2.11
N LEU A 13 17.32 5.89 -1.43
CA LEU A 13 16.03 5.54 -2.04
C LEU A 13 15.16 6.75 -2.38
N GLY A 14 15.63 7.97 -2.11
CA GLY A 14 14.85 9.20 -2.31
C GLY A 14 13.66 9.36 -1.34
N PHE A 15 13.68 8.68 -0.20
CA PHE A 15 12.62 8.74 0.79
C PHE A 15 12.83 9.86 1.82
N SER A 16 11.74 10.49 2.23
CA SER A 16 11.75 11.44 3.34
C SER A 16 11.71 10.69 4.68
N ARG A 17 12.77 10.84 5.49
CA ARG A 17 12.86 10.27 6.85
C ARG A 17 11.69 10.74 7.72
N THR A 18 11.33 12.02 7.61
CA THR A 18 10.20 12.60 8.36
C THR A 18 8.89 11.93 7.98
N ARG A 19 8.59 11.79 6.68
CA ARG A 19 7.35 11.13 6.23
C ARG A 19 7.28 9.66 6.62
N MET A 20 8.40 8.94 6.58
CA MET A 20 8.41 7.55 7.05
C MET A 20 8.12 7.44 8.55
N ARG A 21 8.64 8.35 9.37
CA ARG A 21 8.35 8.38 10.80
C ARG A 21 6.88 8.71 11.09
N GLU A 22 6.31 9.65 10.35
CA GLU A 22 4.88 9.99 10.43
C GLU A 22 4.02 8.77 10.07
N ALA A 23 4.32 8.09 8.95
CA ALA A 23 3.59 6.89 8.53
C ALA A 23 3.64 5.74 9.57
N LEU A 24 4.79 5.54 10.23
CA LEU A 24 4.90 4.54 11.31
C LEU A 24 4.08 4.93 12.55
N THR A 25 3.97 6.23 12.82
CA THR A 25 3.16 6.76 13.94
C THR A 25 1.66 6.56 13.64
N GLU A 26 1.22 6.89 12.42
CA GLU A 26 -0.15 6.65 11.96
C GLU A 26 -0.51 5.15 12.00
N ARG A 27 0.40 4.28 11.54
CA ARG A 27 0.22 2.82 11.64
C ARG A 27 -0.03 2.39 13.09
N ARG A 28 0.76 2.91 14.04
CA ARG A 28 0.61 2.56 15.46
C ARG A 28 -0.76 2.97 16.00
N HIS A 29 -1.20 4.20 15.71
CA HIS A 29 -2.53 4.68 16.15
C HIS A 29 -3.68 3.87 15.54
N LEU A 30 -3.55 3.46 14.28
CA LEU A 30 -4.52 2.55 13.66
C LEU A 30 -4.56 1.20 14.39
N CYS A 31 -3.40 0.63 14.72
CA CYS A 31 -3.33 -0.63 15.45
C CYS A 31 -3.94 -0.52 16.85
N GLU A 32 -3.64 0.56 17.59
CA GLU A 32 -4.26 0.87 18.89
C GLU A 32 -5.78 0.95 18.79
N SER A 33 -6.29 1.60 17.75
CA SER A 33 -7.73 1.71 17.48
C SER A 33 -8.35 0.33 17.22
N LEU A 34 -7.74 -0.49 16.37
CA LEU A 34 -8.21 -1.84 16.06
C LEU A 34 -8.16 -2.76 17.29
N MET A 35 -7.14 -2.64 18.15
CA MET A 35 -7.06 -3.38 19.41
C MET A 35 -8.17 -2.96 20.37
N SER A 36 -8.46 -1.66 20.48
CA SER A 36 -9.54 -1.15 21.35
C SER A 36 -10.93 -1.62 20.91
N LEU A 37 -11.14 -1.81 19.60
CA LEU A 37 -12.36 -2.35 19.00
C LEU A 37 -12.43 -3.89 19.07
N GLY A 38 -11.37 -4.56 19.53
CA GLY A 38 -11.29 -6.02 19.58
C GLY A 38 -11.08 -6.69 18.22
N LEU A 39 -10.63 -5.94 17.20
CA LEU A 39 -10.32 -6.44 15.86
C LEU A 39 -8.87 -6.94 15.74
N LEU A 40 -8.00 -6.49 16.64
CA LEU A 40 -6.64 -7.02 16.82
C LEU A 40 -6.44 -7.47 18.28
N PRO A 41 -5.58 -8.46 18.52
CA PRO A 41 -5.25 -8.88 19.88
C PRO A 41 -4.39 -7.81 20.57
N ARG A 42 -4.48 -7.71 21.90
CA ARG A 42 -3.82 -6.63 22.67
C ARG A 42 -2.29 -6.67 22.64
N ASP A 43 -1.74 -7.85 22.38
CA ASP A 43 -0.31 -8.12 22.23
C ASP A 43 0.19 -7.99 20.78
N TYR A 44 -0.64 -7.48 19.87
CA TYR A 44 -0.30 -7.38 18.44
C TYR A 44 1.02 -6.63 18.18
N GLU A 45 1.27 -5.53 18.90
CA GLU A 45 2.54 -4.77 18.80
C GLU A 45 3.64 -5.31 19.73
N GLU A 46 3.31 -6.24 20.63
CA GLU A 46 4.26 -6.82 21.61
C GLU A 46 5.08 -7.98 21.04
N SER A 47 4.80 -8.42 19.80
CA SER A 47 5.49 -9.54 19.15
C SER A 47 7.00 -9.34 19.19
N VAL A 48 7.64 -10.14 20.06
CA VAL A 48 9.04 -10.05 20.45
C VAL A 48 9.95 -10.11 19.21
N GLY A 49 10.75 -9.06 19.00
CA GLY A 49 11.83 -9.05 18.00
C GLY A 49 11.49 -8.47 16.63
N GLY A 50 10.36 -7.78 16.46
CA GLY A 50 10.00 -7.13 15.19
C GLY A 50 9.60 -8.12 14.09
N LEU A 51 9.27 -9.35 14.46
CA LEU A 51 8.69 -10.34 13.56
C LEU A 51 7.19 -10.10 13.40
N PRO A 52 6.61 -10.33 12.21
CA PRO A 52 5.18 -10.20 11.99
C PRO A 52 4.39 -11.06 12.98
N HIS A 53 3.25 -10.55 13.44
CA HIS A 53 2.39 -11.29 14.37
C HIS A 53 1.87 -12.54 13.66
N ALA A 54 2.38 -13.72 14.03
CA ALA A 54 2.28 -14.95 13.24
C ALA A 54 0.83 -15.32 12.82
N HIS A 55 -0.16 -14.96 13.65
CA HIS A 55 -1.56 -15.23 13.36
C HIS A 55 -2.26 -14.11 12.56
N CYS A 56 -1.92 -12.85 12.82
CA CYS A 56 -2.58 -11.69 12.20
C CYS A 56 -1.99 -11.41 10.82
N ASP A 57 -0.68 -11.59 10.68
CA ASP A 57 0.08 -11.28 9.48
C ASP A 57 0.31 -12.53 8.60
N ARG A 58 -0.36 -13.65 8.90
CA ARG A 58 -0.21 -14.93 8.18
C ARG A 58 -0.41 -14.81 6.66
N PHE A 59 -1.15 -13.79 6.22
CA PHE A 59 -1.44 -13.53 4.81
C PHE A 59 -0.76 -12.28 4.26
N ALA A 60 0.13 -11.62 5.02
CA ALA A 60 0.81 -10.40 4.61
C ALA A 60 1.67 -10.58 3.34
N PHE A 61 2.04 -11.82 2.99
CA PHE A 61 2.79 -12.14 1.77
C PHE A 61 1.92 -12.72 0.64
N LYS A 62 0.59 -12.79 0.83
CA LYS A 62 -0.35 -13.25 -0.20
C LYS A 62 -0.85 -12.05 -1.01
N TYR A 63 -0.11 -11.66 -2.05
CA TYR A 63 -0.40 -10.46 -2.84
C TYR A 63 -1.82 -10.40 -3.41
N GLY A 64 -2.42 -11.53 -3.78
CA GLY A 64 -3.82 -11.55 -4.23
C GLY A 64 -4.81 -11.08 -3.15
N LEU A 65 -4.58 -11.48 -1.89
CA LEU A 65 -5.40 -11.04 -0.76
C LEU A 65 -5.13 -9.56 -0.43
N LEU A 66 -3.87 -9.14 -0.44
CA LEU A 66 -3.53 -7.72 -0.24
C LEU A 66 -4.22 -6.82 -1.27
N ARG A 67 -4.18 -7.19 -2.56
CA ARG A 67 -4.88 -6.45 -3.62
C ARG A 67 -6.39 -6.43 -3.41
N ALA A 68 -6.99 -7.52 -2.94
CA ALA A 68 -8.42 -7.56 -2.62
C ALA A 68 -8.78 -6.61 -1.46
N VAL A 69 -7.92 -6.52 -0.42
CA VAL A 69 -8.11 -5.56 0.69
C VAL A 69 -8.00 -4.12 0.18
N PHE A 70 -7.00 -3.81 -0.65
CA PHE A 70 -6.88 -2.48 -1.28
C PHE A 70 -8.10 -2.15 -2.15
N ALA A 71 -8.57 -3.11 -2.96
CA ALA A 71 -9.76 -2.93 -3.78
C ALA A 71 -11.00 -2.66 -2.92
N GLY A 72 -11.17 -3.38 -1.81
CA GLY A 72 -12.28 -3.14 -0.88
C GLY A 72 -12.26 -1.74 -0.24
N GLY A 73 -11.06 -1.19 0.01
CA GLY A 73 -10.91 0.16 0.58
C GLY A 73 -11.04 1.30 -0.43
N LEU A 74 -10.65 1.06 -1.70
CA LEU A 74 -10.65 2.09 -2.74
C LEU A 74 -11.87 2.03 -3.66
N TYR A 75 -12.68 0.97 -3.62
CA TYR A 75 -13.95 0.91 -4.34
C TYR A 75 -14.84 2.11 -3.98
N PRO A 76 -15.50 2.77 -4.96
CA PRO A 76 -15.69 2.39 -6.37
C PRO A 76 -14.65 2.94 -7.36
N ASN A 77 -13.49 3.43 -6.91
CA ASN A 77 -12.49 4.07 -7.77
C ASN A 77 -11.70 3.05 -8.60
N ILE A 78 -12.36 2.50 -9.61
CA ILE A 78 -11.83 1.45 -10.51
C ILE A 78 -11.76 2.00 -11.94
N VAL A 79 -10.71 1.62 -12.64
CA VAL A 79 -10.49 1.92 -14.06
C VAL A 79 -10.24 0.64 -14.85
N HIS A 80 -10.77 0.62 -16.07
CA HIS A 80 -10.53 -0.42 -17.06
C HIS A 80 -9.35 -0.05 -17.95
N VAL A 81 -8.46 -1.00 -18.19
CA VAL A 81 -7.30 -0.84 -19.09
C VAL A 81 -7.74 -1.18 -20.52
N VAL A 82 -7.81 -0.18 -21.39
CA VAL A 82 -8.31 -0.32 -22.77
C VAL A 82 -7.20 -0.65 -23.77
N SER A 83 -5.99 -0.15 -23.53
CA SER A 83 -4.82 -0.41 -24.36
C SER A 83 -3.58 -0.36 -23.50
N ASP A 84 -2.76 -1.39 -23.61
CA ASP A 84 -1.46 -1.56 -22.95
C ASP A 84 -0.28 -1.24 -23.89
N GLN A 85 -0.54 -0.94 -25.17
CA GLN A 85 0.49 -0.68 -26.17
C GLN A 85 0.73 0.82 -26.40
N MET A 86 1.97 1.24 -26.18
CA MET A 86 2.59 2.58 -26.40
C MET A 86 2.01 3.76 -25.63
N ASP A 87 0.69 3.85 -25.44
CA ASP A 87 0.00 4.82 -24.59
C ASP A 87 -1.02 4.08 -23.73
N LEU A 88 -0.74 3.94 -22.43
CA LEU A 88 -1.65 3.29 -21.49
C LEU A 88 -2.95 4.10 -21.41
N LYS A 89 -4.04 3.53 -21.92
CA LYS A 89 -5.37 4.16 -21.92
C LYS A 89 -6.24 3.53 -20.85
N LEU A 90 -6.69 4.36 -19.92
CA LEU A 90 -7.58 3.95 -18.83
C LEU A 90 -8.93 4.64 -18.99
N VAL A 91 -9.99 3.92 -18.65
CA VAL A 91 -11.35 4.45 -18.70
C VAL A 91 -12.05 4.14 -17.38
N GLU A 92 -12.65 5.17 -16.79
CA GLU A 92 -13.48 5.03 -15.60
C GLU A 92 -14.82 4.35 -15.93
N LEU A 93 -15.55 3.93 -14.91
CA LEU A 93 -16.93 3.45 -15.07
C LEU A 93 -17.88 4.50 -15.66
N SER A 94 -17.55 5.79 -15.49
CA SER A 94 -18.26 6.93 -16.10
C SER A 94 -18.09 7.01 -17.63
N GLY A 95 -17.09 6.31 -18.18
CA GLY A 95 -16.68 6.43 -19.59
C GLY A 95 -15.62 7.51 -19.84
N GLU A 96 -15.21 8.27 -18.82
CA GLU A 96 -14.14 9.26 -18.95
C GLU A 96 -12.76 8.59 -19.08
N GLN A 97 -11.94 9.13 -19.99
CA GLN A 97 -10.57 8.66 -20.18
C GLN A 97 -9.64 9.32 -19.17
N VAL A 98 -8.81 8.52 -18.51
CA VAL A 98 -7.83 8.97 -17.52
C VAL A 98 -6.42 8.49 -17.88
N HIS A 99 -5.44 9.19 -17.33
CA HIS A 99 -4.02 8.94 -17.59
C HIS A 99 -3.30 8.63 -16.28
N VAL A 100 -2.34 7.71 -16.34
CA VAL A 100 -1.47 7.43 -15.20
C VAL A 100 -0.46 8.54 -15.03
N HIS A 101 -0.37 9.08 -13.82
CA HIS A 101 0.63 10.09 -13.50
C HIS A 101 2.06 9.56 -13.74
N PRO A 102 3.00 10.35 -14.32
CA PRO A 102 4.34 9.86 -14.68
C PRO A 102 5.19 9.36 -13.50
N GLN A 103 4.89 9.81 -12.29
CA GLN A 103 5.57 9.35 -11.07
C GLN A 103 4.98 8.05 -10.48
N SER A 104 3.88 7.54 -11.05
CA SER A 104 3.30 6.26 -10.63
C SER A 104 4.24 5.11 -11.03
N ALA A 105 4.33 4.10 -10.17
CA ALA A 105 5.03 2.86 -10.49
C ALA A 105 4.39 2.09 -11.65
N CYS A 106 3.13 2.41 -12.00
CA CYS A 106 2.40 1.80 -13.12
C CYS A 106 2.48 2.65 -14.40
N ALA A 107 3.27 3.72 -14.42
CA ALA A 107 3.46 4.52 -15.62
C ALA A 107 4.03 3.64 -16.74
N GLY A 108 3.24 3.46 -17.81
CA GLY A 108 3.63 2.70 -19.01
C GLY A 108 3.25 1.22 -19.03
N CYS A 109 2.80 0.61 -17.93
CA CYS A 109 2.34 -0.78 -17.94
C CYS A 109 1.42 -1.10 -16.75
N ILE A 110 0.26 -1.68 -17.03
CA ILE A 110 -0.61 -2.33 -16.04
C ILE A 110 -0.85 -3.77 -16.51
N PRO A 111 -0.44 -4.79 -15.74
CA PRO A 111 -0.48 -6.19 -16.18
C PRO A 111 -1.86 -6.86 -16.03
N TYR A 112 -2.92 -6.07 -15.85
CA TYR A 112 -4.29 -6.53 -15.62
C TYR A 112 -5.29 -5.65 -16.36
N ASP A 113 -6.45 -6.19 -16.70
CA ASP A 113 -7.54 -5.46 -17.38
C ASP A 113 -8.17 -4.37 -16.48
N TRP A 114 -7.92 -4.43 -15.18
CA TRP A 114 -8.50 -3.53 -14.18
C TRP A 114 -7.43 -3.01 -13.21
N SER A 115 -7.54 -1.74 -12.85
CA SER A 115 -6.73 -1.10 -11.82
C SER A 115 -7.60 -0.25 -10.89
N LEU A 116 -7.04 0.08 -9.73
CA LEU A 116 -7.56 1.10 -8.83
C LEU A 116 -6.93 2.45 -9.23
N LEU A 117 -7.67 3.54 -9.08
CA LEU A 117 -7.17 4.91 -9.22
C LEU A 117 -6.28 5.31 -8.04
#